data_AF-A0A093XBF6-F1
#
_entry.id   AF-A0A093XBF6-F1
#
_cell.length_a   1.000
_cell.length_b   1.000
_cell.length_c   1.000
_cell.angle_alpha   90.00
_cell.angle_beta   90.00
_cell.angle_gamma   90.00
#
_symmetry.space_group_name_H-M   'P 1'
#
loop_
_entity.id
_entity.type
_entity.pdbx_description
1 polymer ?
#
loop_
_entity_poly.entity_id
_entity_poly.type
_entity_poly.pdbx_seq_one_letter_code
_entity_poly.pdbx_strand_id
1 'polypeptide(L)'
;MEMQDSPETSSWRQEFLSKFTAIPASETTFSLPEQGGLESYQYNALEFKGGIRVNKKHPISVWRATANNRLFAIKQPVSDQEVMRLIKTFREAFPEILNESILDRLRQDYDPFILEKRAYERIYQASKGSKAYFPECYDCPKKRILVIEYLRPSLTSRCICSNSVPAYFSKDLELLRKEKTHINLSNLEKRWYESLFIDRLKRLTALHSIGITHGDIKEDHFRLPGDFHDTVLFDFSRAYTITSERPYLVQGRMIDSRYTSRWAAWRRASEMLNLAPSSIKENAFKSRYDLNDEDSLAKSSSAERELIAMRVYRVPAEFAFPSLASILPFLEEASTGKLRTWLISMAGSLEDYVALWIKSHGSGGSYLIAMASESGETTFYDSSPGTVKTESGKYYLFLIPRSWLEMLKVSEEFATRILMTRSGKRAWTVNREASFG
;
A
#
# COMPACT_ATOMS: atom_id res chain seq x y z
N MET A 1 -5.57 16.51 -52.94
CA MET A 1 -4.19 16.16 -52.57
C MET A 1 -4.31 15.12 -51.47
N GLU A 2 -4.38 13.85 -51.86
CA GLU A 2 -4.46 12.72 -50.93
C GLU A 2 -3.13 12.63 -50.16
N MET A 3 -3.19 12.68 -48.83
CA MET A 3 -2.03 12.37 -48.01
C MET A 3 -1.77 10.87 -48.15
N GLN A 4 -0.73 10.52 -48.91
CA GLN A 4 -0.17 9.17 -48.87
C GLN A 4 0.40 8.94 -47.47
N ASP A 5 -0.26 8.06 -46.70
CA ASP A 5 0.22 7.57 -45.42
C ASP A 5 1.64 7.00 -45.61
N SER A 6 2.58 7.44 -44.77
CA SER A 6 3.96 6.95 -44.85
C SER A 6 4.01 5.45 -44.49
N PRO A 7 4.98 4.69 -45.03
CA PRO A 7 5.10 3.25 -44.75
C PRO A 7 5.25 2.91 -43.26
N GLU A 8 5.70 3.86 -42.44
CA GLU A 8 5.89 3.69 -40.99
C GLU A 8 4.57 3.68 -40.20
N THR A 9 3.51 4.36 -40.66
CA THR A 9 2.20 4.32 -40.00
C THR A 9 1.45 3.01 -40.26
N SER A 10 1.80 2.28 -41.32
CA SER A 10 1.22 0.97 -41.64
C SER A 10 1.82 -0.19 -40.82
N SER A 11 3.09 -0.08 -40.41
CA SER A 11 3.81 -1.15 -39.70
C SER A 11 3.25 -1.41 -38.29
N TRP A 12 3.09 -0.36 -37.47
CA TRP A 12 2.53 -0.52 -36.12
C TRP A 12 1.05 -0.92 -36.16
N ARG A 13 0.32 -0.51 -37.20
CA ARG A 13 -1.08 -0.88 -37.43
C ARG A 13 -1.20 -2.37 -37.70
N GLN A 14 -0.37 -2.94 -38.58
CA GLN A 14 -0.34 -4.38 -38.81
C GLN A 14 0.13 -5.17 -37.57
N GLU A 15 1.11 -4.65 -36.81
CA GLU A 15 1.56 -5.26 -35.55
C GLU A 15 0.48 -5.21 -34.45
N PHE A 16 -0.27 -4.11 -34.33
CA PHE A 16 -1.40 -4.00 -33.43
C PHE A 16 -2.48 -5.01 -33.80
N LEU A 17 -2.81 -5.13 -35.10
CA LEU A 17 -3.87 -6.01 -35.61
C LEU A 17 -3.55 -7.51 -35.51
N SER A 18 -2.29 -7.91 -35.69
CA SER A 18 -1.87 -9.31 -35.54
C SER A 18 -2.01 -9.82 -34.10
N LYS A 19 -1.96 -8.92 -33.11
CA LYS A 19 -2.12 -9.26 -31.68
C LYS A 19 -3.57 -9.48 -31.26
N PHE A 20 -4.54 -8.94 -32.00
CA PHE A 20 -5.97 -9.17 -31.77
C PHE A 20 -6.52 -10.41 -32.50
N THR A 21 -5.77 -11.04 -33.40
CA THR A 21 -6.26 -12.19 -34.17
C THR A 21 -5.91 -13.55 -33.54
N ALA A 22 -5.06 -13.60 -32.50
CA ALA A 22 -4.35 -14.82 -32.11
C ALA A 22 -4.82 -15.57 -30.85
N ILE A 23 -5.94 -15.24 -30.20
CA ILE A 23 -6.36 -15.94 -28.96
C ILE A 23 -7.78 -16.52 -29.09
N PRO A 24 -7.95 -17.85 -29.15
CA PRO A 24 -9.26 -18.50 -29.25
C PRO A 24 -10.11 -18.29 -28.00
N ALA A 25 -11.43 -18.14 -28.19
CA ALA A 25 -12.41 -17.86 -27.13
C ALA A 25 -12.58 -19.01 -26.11
N SER A 26 -12.12 -20.22 -26.42
CA SER A 26 -12.31 -21.42 -25.61
C SER A 26 -11.52 -21.47 -24.30
N GLU A 27 -10.63 -20.50 -24.04
CA GLU A 27 -9.80 -20.45 -22.82
C GLU A 27 -10.23 -19.32 -21.85
N THR A 28 -11.40 -18.72 -22.04
CA THR A 28 -11.88 -17.58 -21.22
C THR A 28 -12.56 -17.95 -19.89
N THR A 29 -12.67 -19.24 -19.55
CA THR A 29 -13.16 -19.67 -18.23
C THR A 29 -12.00 -19.75 -17.24
N PHE A 30 -11.76 -18.65 -16.53
CA PHE A 30 -11.00 -18.69 -15.28
C PHE A 30 -11.84 -19.39 -14.22
N SER A 31 -11.60 -20.69 -14.02
CA SER A 31 -12.01 -21.37 -12.79
C SER A 31 -11.08 -20.91 -11.67
N LEU A 32 -11.64 -20.20 -10.69
CA LEU A 32 -10.95 -19.90 -9.43
C LEU A 32 -10.47 -21.22 -8.81
N PRO A 33 -9.21 -21.33 -8.37
CA PRO A 33 -8.79 -22.50 -7.61
C PRO A 33 -9.62 -22.57 -6.32
N GLU A 34 -10.31 -23.70 -6.14
CA GLU A 34 -10.96 -24.08 -4.89
C GLU A 34 -9.89 -24.32 -3.83
N GLN A 35 -9.37 -23.27 -3.17
CA GLN A 35 -8.68 -23.42 -1.90
C GLN A 35 -8.49 -22.07 -1.18
N GLY A 36 -9.19 -21.94 -0.05
CA GLY A 36 -9.19 -20.76 0.81
C GLY A 36 -10.42 -19.88 0.57
N GLY A 37 -11.59 -20.29 1.07
CA GLY A 37 -12.83 -19.54 0.87
C GLY A 37 -12.69 -18.09 1.34
N LEU A 38 -12.93 -17.14 0.44
CA LEU A 38 -13.20 -15.76 0.82
C LEU A 38 -14.29 -15.74 1.91
N GLU A 39 -14.19 -14.81 2.87
CA GLU A 39 -15.39 -14.39 3.59
C GLU A 39 -16.38 -13.89 2.53
N SER A 40 -17.31 -14.75 2.13
CA SER A 40 -18.32 -14.42 1.14
C SER A 40 -19.38 -13.58 1.85
N TYR A 41 -19.53 -12.32 1.45
CA TYR A 41 -20.63 -11.50 1.94
C TYR A 41 -21.80 -11.65 0.98
N GLN A 42 -22.96 -12.06 1.50
CA GLN A 42 -24.19 -11.93 0.74
C GLN A 42 -24.47 -10.44 0.55
N TYR A 43 -24.65 -10.00 -0.70
CA TYR A 43 -24.93 -8.59 -1.00
C TYR A 43 -26.12 -8.03 -0.18
N ASN A 44 -27.11 -8.87 0.09
CA ASN A 44 -28.30 -8.47 0.86
C ASN A 44 -28.00 -8.19 2.34
N ALA A 45 -26.86 -8.64 2.86
CA ALA A 45 -26.40 -8.33 4.21
C ALA A 45 -25.64 -6.99 4.30
N LEU A 46 -25.39 -6.32 3.17
CA LEU A 46 -24.72 -5.01 3.13
C LEU A 46 -25.74 -3.89 3.30
N GLU A 47 -25.65 -3.18 4.42
CA GLU A 47 -26.43 -1.96 4.65
C GLU A 47 -25.71 -0.75 4.06
N PHE A 48 -26.27 -0.12 3.02
CA PHE A 48 -25.69 1.07 2.40
C PHE A 48 -25.91 2.30 3.29
N LYS A 49 -24.81 2.98 3.66
CA LYS A 49 -24.79 4.13 4.59
C LYS A 49 -24.48 5.46 3.90
N GLY A 50 -24.73 5.55 2.58
CA GLY A 50 -24.49 6.74 1.74
C GLY A 50 -23.31 6.61 0.78
N GLY A 51 -23.28 7.47 -0.24
CA GLY A 51 -22.24 7.49 -1.26
C GLY A 51 -20.99 8.27 -0.82
N ILE A 52 -19.81 7.67 -1.02
CA ILE A 52 -18.50 8.29 -0.75
C ILE A 52 -18.07 9.13 -1.96
N ARG A 53 -18.28 8.59 -3.17
CA ARG A 53 -18.05 9.27 -4.44
C ARG A 53 -19.21 8.94 -5.38
N VAL A 54 -20.11 9.92 -5.54
CA VAL A 54 -21.29 9.82 -6.42
C VAL A 54 -21.21 10.89 -7.52
N ASN A 55 -20.02 11.12 -8.06
CA ASN A 55 -19.88 12.04 -9.18
C ASN A 55 -20.35 11.35 -10.46
N LYS A 56 -21.40 11.87 -11.10
CA LYS A 56 -21.91 11.38 -12.39
C LYS A 56 -20.86 11.39 -13.52
N LYS A 57 -19.76 12.14 -13.35
CA LYS A 57 -18.65 12.20 -14.30
C LYS A 57 -17.58 11.11 -14.11
N HIS A 58 -17.60 10.37 -13.00
CA HIS A 58 -16.69 9.24 -12.81
C HIS A 58 -17.34 7.93 -13.28
N PRO A 59 -16.57 7.02 -13.91
CA PRO A 59 -17.10 5.75 -14.39
C PRO A 59 -17.48 4.79 -13.26
N ILE A 60 -16.98 5.01 -12.05
CA ILE A 60 -17.20 4.15 -10.88
C ILE A 60 -17.78 4.99 -9.73
N SER A 61 -18.89 4.53 -9.18
CA SER A 61 -19.47 5.02 -7.93
C SER A 61 -18.91 4.21 -6.76
N VAL A 62 -18.68 4.91 -5.65
CA VAL A 62 -18.17 4.30 -4.42
C VAL A 62 -19.15 4.58 -3.30
N TRP A 63 -19.65 3.53 -2.67
CA TRP A 63 -20.63 3.59 -1.59
C TRP A 63 -20.03 3.07 -0.30
N ARG A 64 -20.40 3.69 0.82
CA ARG A 64 -20.10 3.15 2.15
C ARG A 64 -21.17 2.12 2.51
N ALA A 65 -20.76 0.95 2.93
CA ALA A 65 -21.66 -0.08 3.45
C ALA A 65 -21.19 -0.61 4.81
N THR A 66 -22.10 -1.22 5.55
CA THR A 66 -21.80 -1.94 6.79
C THR A 66 -22.37 -3.35 6.76
N ALA A 67 -21.62 -4.31 7.28
CA ALA A 67 -22.10 -5.66 7.59
C ALA A 67 -21.31 -6.20 8.78
N ASN A 68 -21.96 -6.91 9.71
CA ASN A 68 -21.32 -7.53 10.87
C ASN A 68 -20.42 -6.55 11.68
N ASN A 69 -20.88 -5.32 11.91
CA ASN A 69 -20.12 -4.24 12.56
C ASN A 69 -18.80 -3.85 11.87
N ARG A 70 -18.59 -4.26 10.61
CA ARG A 70 -17.49 -3.85 9.75
C ARG A 70 -17.98 -2.86 8.69
N LEU A 71 -17.07 -1.99 8.25
CA LEU A 71 -17.29 -1.00 7.20
C LEU A 71 -16.63 -1.46 5.91
N PHE A 72 -17.34 -1.29 4.80
CA PHE A 72 -16.90 -1.65 3.46
C PHE A 72 -17.06 -0.46 2.51
N ALA A 73 -16.18 -0.39 1.51
CA ALA A 73 -16.40 0.41 0.32
C ALA A 73 -16.91 -0.51 -0.80
N ILE A 74 -18.05 -0.13 -1.39
CA ILE A 74 -18.68 -0.86 -2.47
C ILE A 74 -18.46 -0.06 -3.75
N LYS A 75 -17.70 -0.62 -4.68
CA LYS A 75 -17.49 -0.02 -6.00
C LYS A 75 -18.45 -0.64 -7.01
N GLN A 76 -19.08 0.22 -7.80
CA GLN A 76 -20.02 -0.16 -8.86
C GLN A 76 -19.84 0.75 -10.07
N PRO A 77 -19.89 0.23 -11.30
CA PRO A 77 -19.85 1.06 -12.49
C PRO A 77 -21.09 1.96 -12.56
N VAL A 78 -20.90 3.24 -12.87
CA VAL A 78 -21.97 4.24 -13.02
C VAL A 78 -22.63 4.11 -14.39
N SER A 79 -21.84 3.85 -15.42
CA SER A 79 -22.32 3.64 -16.78
C SER A 79 -21.23 3.01 -17.64
N ASP A 80 -21.63 2.35 -18.73
CA ASP A 80 -20.71 1.91 -19.76
C ASP A 80 -20.34 3.03 -20.74
N GLN A 81 -20.67 4.30 -20.46
CA GLN A 81 -20.52 5.40 -21.44
C GLN A 81 -19.07 5.62 -21.88
N GLU A 82 -18.08 5.51 -21.00
CA GLU A 82 -16.67 5.66 -21.39
C GLU A 82 -16.22 4.55 -22.33
N VAL A 83 -16.59 3.31 -22.02
CA VAL A 83 -16.33 2.14 -22.85
C VAL A 83 -17.05 2.29 -24.20
N MET A 84 -18.30 2.74 -24.21
CA MET A 84 -19.08 2.96 -25.42
C MET A 84 -18.53 4.12 -26.27
N ARG A 85 -18.01 5.19 -25.66
CA ARG A 85 -17.29 6.25 -26.39
C ARG A 85 -16.02 5.70 -27.03
N LEU A 86 -15.22 4.94 -26.30
CA LEU A 86 -14.01 4.33 -26.84
C LEU A 86 -14.31 3.37 -27.99
N ILE A 87 -15.32 2.51 -27.82
CA ILE A 87 -15.85 1.64 -28.89
C ILE A 87 -16.28 2.47 -30.10
N LYS A 88 -17.00 3.57 -29.90
CA LYS A 88 -17.43 4.45 -31.00
C LYS A 88 -16.22 5.03 -31.75
N THR A 89 -15.22 5.57 -31.04
CA THR A 89 -13.98 6.07 -31.65
C THR A 89 -13.24 4.98 -32.42
N PHE A 90 -13.18 3.76 -31.88
CA PHE A 90 -12.58 2.62 -32.58
C PHE A 90 -13.38 2.20 -33.82
N ARG A 91 -14.72 2.22 -33.77
CA ARG A 91 -15.60 1.98 -34.93
C ARG A 91 -15.36 3.00 -36.03
N GLU A 92 -15.20 4.27 -35.68
CA GLU A 92 -14.95 5.36 -36.64
C GLU A 92 -13.55 5.27 -37.25
N ALA A 93 -12.54 4.92 -36.45
CA ALA A 93 -11.15 4.84 -36.92
C ALA A 93 -10.83 3.53 -37.68
N PHE A 94 -11.50 2.42 -37.34
CA PHE A 94 -11.18 1.08 -37.86
C PHE A 94 -12.45 0.25 -38.20
N PRO A 95 -13.36 0.75 -39.06
CA PRO A 95 -14.66 0.13 -39.30
C PRO A 95 -14.57 -1.29 -39.86
N GLU A 96 -13.56 -1.59 -40.67
CA GLU A 96 -13.44 -2.85 -41.40
C GLU A 96 -12.93 -4.03 -40.55
N ILE A 97 -12.48 -3.73 -39.34
CA ILE A 97 -11.76 -4.68 -38.49
C ILE A 97 -12.63 -5.08 -37.31
N LEU A 98 -13.59 -4.23 -36.92
CA LEU A 98 -14.39 -4.44 -35.72
C LEU A 98 -15.42 -5.55 -35.89
N ASN A 99 -15.18 -6.67 -35.22
CA ASN A 99 -16.19 -7.68 -34.92
C ASN A 99 -16.52 -7.70 -33.41
N GLU A 100 -17.56 -8.43 -33.02
CA GLU A 100 -17.98 -8.51 -31.61
C GLU A 100 -16.88 -9.06 -30.69
N SER A 101 -16.01 -9.94 -31.16
CA SER A 101 -14.88 -10.44 -30.37
C SER A 101 -13.83 -9.35 -30.05
N ILE A 102 -13.57 -8.43 -30.99
CA ILE A 102 -12.70 -7.27 -30.73
C ILE A 102 -13.39 -6.29 -29.79
N LEU A 103 -14.68 -6.05 -29.98
CA LEU A 103 -15.46 -5.20 -29.08
C LEU A 103 -15.46 -5.72 -27.64
N ASP A 104 -15.64 -7.02 -27.44
CA ASP A 104 -15.58 -7.64 -26.12
C ASP A 104 -14.20 -7.54 -25.49
N ARG A 105 -13.12 -7.65 -26.28
CA ARG A 105 -11.77 -7.40 -25.81
C ARG A 105 -11.54 -5.95 -25.43
N LEU A 106 -12.01 -5.00 -26.23
CA LEU A 106 -11.94 -3.57 -25.88
C LEU A 106 -12.71 -3.28 -24.59
N ARG A 107 -13.91 -3.85 -24.40
CA ARG A 107 -14.63 -3.75 -23.13
C ARG A 107 -13.80 -4.30 -21.98
N GLN A 108 -13.24 -5.48 -22.17
CA GLN A 108 -12.41 -6.13 -21.16
C GLN A 108 -11.12 -5.36 -20.83
N ASP A 109 -10.52 -4.65 -21.79
CA ASP A 109 -9.22 -4.01 -21.62
C ASP A 109 -9.32 -2.53 -21.23
N TYR A 110 -10.48 -1.91 -21.42
CA TYR A 110 -10.67 -0.49 -21.18
C TYR A 110 -11.82 -0.16 -20.22
N ASP A 111 -12.65 -1.12 -19.80
CA ASP A 111 -13.63 -0.88 -18.72
C ASP A 111 -12.89 -0.71 -17.38
N PRO A 112 -12.92 0.49 -16.77
CA PRO A 112 -12.21 0.77 -15.52
C PRO A 112 -12.62 -0.15 -14.38
N PHE A 113 -13.89 -0.58 -14.35
CA PHE A 113 -14.39 -1.50 -13.33
C PHE A 113 -13.84 -2.91 -13.53
N ILE A 114 -13.77 -3.40 -14.77
CA ILE A 114 -13.19 -4.72 -15.08
C ILE A 114 -11.69 -4.73 -14.75
N LEU A 115 -10.97 -3.68 -15.13
CA LEU A 115 -9.55 -3.52 -14.80
C LEU A 115 -9.30 -3.55 -13.29
N GLU A 116 -10.05 -2.75 -12.54
CA GLU A 116 -9.94 -2.70 -11.08
C GLU A 116 -10.29 -4.05 -10.44
N LYS A 117 -11.38 -4.69 -10.87
CA LYS A 117 -11.77 -6.01 -10.37
C LYS A 117 -10.66 -7.04 -10.55
N ARG A 118 -10.07 -7.12 -11.75
CA ARG A 118 -8.94 -8.03 -12.01
C ARG A 118 -7.72 -7.73 -11.17
N ALA A 119 -7.41 -6.45 -10.96
CA ALA A 119 -6.31 -6.07 -10.09
C ALA A 119 -6.53 -6.60 -8.67
N TYR A 120 -7.75 -6.47 -8.13
CA TYR A 120 -8.07 -7.01 -6.81
C TYR A 120 -8.12 -8.54 -6.75
N GLU A 121 -8.61 -9.22 -7.80
CA GLU A 121 -8.52 -10.68 -7.91
C GLU A 121 -7.05 -11.15 -7.86
N ARG A 122 -6.16 -10.43 -8.53
CA ARG A 122 -4.73 -10.72 -8.53
C ARG A 122 -4.05 -10.40 -7.19
N ILE A 123 -4.40 -9.28 -6.56
CA ILE A 123 -3.99 -8.94 -5.19
C ILE A 123 -4.46 -10.02 -4.21
N TYR A 124 -5.68 -10.52 -4.37
CA TYR A 124 -6.22 -11.59 -3.55
C TYR A 124 -5.45 -12.90 -3.70
N GLN A 125 -4.86 -13.17 -4.87
CA GLN A 125 -4.01 -14.35 -5.07
C GLN A 125 -2.57 -14.16 -4.59
N ALA A 126 -2.17 -12.93 -4.24
CA ALA A 126 -0.79 -12.63 -3.84
C ALA A 126 -0.41 -13.23 -2.48
N SER A 127 0.90 -13.28 -2.22
CA SER A 127 1.43 -13.64 -0.90
C SER A 127 1.00 -12.63 0.17
N LYS A 128 0.97 -13.07 1.43
CA LYS A 128 0.51 -12.24 2.56
C LYS A 128 1.32 -10.95 2.74
N GLY A 129 2.64 -11.02 2.54
CA GLY A 129 3.52 -9.86 2.63
C GLY A 129 3.18 -8.79 1.58
N SER A 130 2.91 -9.20 0.33
CA SER A 130 2.51 -8.28 -0.73
C SER A 130 1.13 -7.67 -0.49
N LYS A 131 0.17 -8.46 0.04
CA LYS A 131 -1.20 -8.00 0.34
C LYS A 131 -1.28 -6.87 1.35
N ALA A 132 -0.33 -6.79 2.29
CA ALA A 132 -0.29 -5.76 3.33
C ALA A 132 -0.36 -4.33 2.79
N TYR A 133 0.12 -4.13 1.56
CA TYR A 133 0.18 -2.84 0.87
C TYR A 133 -1.10 -2.40 0.17
N PHE A 134 -2.13 -3.24 0.14
CA PHE A 134 -3.37 -3.03 -0.62
C PHE A 134 -4.60 -3.21 0.26
N PRO A 135 -5.75 -2.58 -0.08
CA PRO A 135 -7.02 -2.84 0.59
C PRO A 135 -7.40 -4.32 0.52
N GLU A 136 -8.01 -4.84 1.58
CA GLU A 136 -8.62 -6.17 1.50
C GLU A 136 -9.78 -6.17 0.52
N CYS A 137 -9.90 -7.23 -0.28
CA CYS A 137 -11.02 -7.45 -1.18
C CYS A 137 -11.82 -8.66 -0.71
N TYR A 138 -13.14 -8.56 -0.82
CA TYR A 138 -14.09 -9.58 -0.41
C TYR A 138 -14.90 -10.08 -1.60
N ASP A 139 -15.29 -11.36 -1.56
CA ASP A 139 -15.99 -11.97 -2.68
C ASP A 139 -17.45 -11.55 -2.64
N CYS A 140 -17.98 -11.24 -3.81
CA CYS A 140 -19.37 -10.91 -3.98
C CYS A 140 -19.85 -11.57 -5.27
N PRO A 141 -20.83 -12.49 -5.20
CA PRO A 141 -21.30 -13.24 -6.36
C PRO A 141 -21.97 -12.35 -7.44
N LYS A 142 -22.24 -11.07 -7.15
CA LYS A 142 -22.77 -10.13 -8.14
C LYS A 142 -21.67 -9.67 -9.09
N LYS A 143 -21.83 -10.02 -10.39
CA LYS A 143 -20.85 -9.79 -11.46
C LYS A 143 -20.26 -8.37 -11.57
N ARG A 144 -20.98 -7.32 -11.17
CA ARG A 144 -20.57 -5.90 -11.30
C ARG A 144 -20.53 -5.13 -9.97
N ILE A 145 -20.15 -5.80 -8.90
CA ILE A 145 -19.86 -5.18 -7.61
C ILE A 145 -18.49 -5.63 -7.13
N LEU A 146 -17.75 -4.69 -6.58
CA LEU A 146 -16.51 -4.97 -5.88
C LEU A 146 -16.65 -4.50 -4.43
N VAL A 147 -16.40 -5.41 -3.49
CA VAL A 147 -16.47 -5.15 -2.05
C VAL A 147 -15.05 -5.09 -1.53
N ILE A 148 -14.64 -3.93 -1.02
CA ILE A 148 -13.30 -3.75 -0.47
C ILE A 148 -13.36 -3.14 0.92
N GLU A 149 -12.25 -3.25 1.65
CA GLU A 149 -12.04 -2.59 2.93
C GLU A 149 -12.37 -1.10 2.83
N TYR A 150 -13.12 -0.59 3.81
CA TYR A 150 -13.33 0.85 3.94
C TYR A 150 -12.11 1.52 4.58
N LEU A 151 -11.33 2.23 3.77
CA LEU A 151 -10.19 3.01 4.24
C LEU A 151 -10.66 4.25 5.02
N ARG A 152 -10.00 4.50 6.16
CA ARG A 152 -10.23 5.65 7.03
C ARG A 152 -8.92 6.34 7.39
N PRO A 153 -8.91 7.66 7.67
CA PRO A 153 -7.74 8.36 8.18
C PRO A 153 -7.48 7.98 9.65
N SER A 154 -7.15 6.71 9.88
CA SER A 154 -7.02 6.09 11.19
C SER A 154 -5.97 4.99 11.14
N LEU A 155 -5.35 4.68 12.28
CA LEU A 155 -4.29 3.66 12.36
C LEU A 155 -4.72 2.28 11.87
N THR A 156 -6.02 1.97 11.87
CA THR A 156 -6.51 0.65 11.41
C THR A 156 -6.32 0.44 9.90
N SER A 157 -6.28 1.51 9.11
CA SER A 157 -6.12 1.45 7.65
C SER A 157 -4.67 1.68 7.21
N ARG A 158 -3.72 1.80 8.16
CA ARG A 158 -2.30 2.04 7.87
C ARG A 158 -1.52 0.74 7.91
N CYS A 159 -0.58 0.62 6.97
CA CYS A 159 0.43 -0.44 6.98
C CYS A 159 1.72 0.13 7.58
N ILE A 160 2.34 -0.63 8.50
CA ILE A 160 3.71 -0.33 8.93
C ILE A 160 4.66 -0.89 7.87
N CYS A 161 5.52 -0.02 7.35
CA CYS A 161 6.51 -0.36 6.34
C CYS A 161 7.88 -0.51 7.00
N SER A 162 8.70 -1.39 6.46
CA SER A 162 10.09 -1.54 6.90
C SER A 162 10.93 -0.32 6.52
N ASN A 163 11.89 0.08 7.35
CA ASN A 163 12.89 1.11 7.04
C ASN A 163 13.97 0.62 6.05
N SER A 164 13.96 -0.67 5.69
CA SER A 164 14.93 -1.24 4.77
C SER A 164 14.91 -0.53 3.42
N VAL A 165 16.08 -0.27 2.83
CA VAL A 165 16.18 0.30 1.48
C VAL A 165 16.69 -0.77 0.54
N PRO A 166 15.83 -1.33 -0.33
CA PRO A 166 16.30 -2.21 -1.38
C PRO A 166 17.41 -1.56 -2.22
N ALA A 167 18.52 -2.27 -2.44
CA ALA A 167 19.69 -1.72 -3.12
C ALA A 167 19.38 -1.12 -4.50
N TYR A 168 18.38 -1.67 -5.20
CA TYR A 168 17.95 -1.17 -6.51
C TYR A 168 17.23 0.19 -6.46
N PHE A 169 16.88 0.73 -5.28
CA PHE A 169 16.36 2.10 -5.10
C PHE A 169 17.45 3.16 -4.88
N SER A 170 18.71 2.76 -4.74
CA SER A 170 19.83 3.67 -4.45
C SER A 170 19.88 4.89 -5.38
N LYS A 171 19.80 4.66 -6.69
CA LYS A 171 19.80 5.74 -7.70
C LYS A 171 18.61 6.67 -7.57
N ASP A 172 17.43 6.13 -7.28
CA ASP A 172 16.19 6.90 -7.14
C ASP A 172 16.25 7.80 -5.90
N LEU A 173 16.84 7.29 -4.82
CA LEU A 173 17.11 8.05 -3.60
C LEU A 173 18.14 9.15 -3.80
N GLU A 174 19.21 8.89 -4.55
CA GLU A 174 20.20 9.92 -4.89
C GLU A 174 19.56 11.07 -5.68
N LEU A 175 18.67 10.76 -6.63
CA LEU A 175 17.91 11.78 -7.37
C LEU A 175 17.03 12.59 -6.43
N LEU A 176 16.25 11.93 -5.57
CA LEU A 176 15.41 12.61 -4.58
C LEU A 176 16.24 13.52 -3.64
N ARG A 177 17.39 13.03 -3.17
CA ARG A 177 18.30 13.78 -2.31
C ARG A 177 18.81 15.03 -3.00
N LYS A 178 19.20 14.93 -4.27
CA LYS A 178 19.64 16.07 -5.08
C LYS A 178 18.53 17.12 -5.20
N GLU A 179 17.32 16.71 -5.58
CA GLU A 179 16.16 17.60 -5.67
C GLU A 179 15.87 18.34 -4.34
N LYS A 180 16.02 17.63 -3.20
CA LYS A 180 15.82 18.21 -1.86
C LYS A 180 16.88 19.23 -1.45
N THR A 181 18.08 19.22 -2.03
CA THR A 181 19.13 20.19 -1.65
C THR A 181 18.74 21.63 -1.95
N HIS A 182 17.81 21.83 -2.89
CA HIS A 182 17.30 23.14 -3.29
C HIS A 182 16.12 23.62 -2.42
N ILE A 183 15.69 22.84 -1.43
CA ILE A 183 14.50 23.10 -0.62
C ILE A 183 14.91 23.25 0.85
N ASN A 184 14.43 24.31 1.51
CA ASN A 184 14.72 24.58 2.91
C ASN A 184 13.88 23.69 3.84
N LEU A 185 14.27 22.43 3.96
CA LEU A 185 13.67 21.42 4.83
C LEU A 185 14.54 21.16 6.07
N SER A 186 13.89 20.89 7.20
CA SER A 186 14.55 20.40 8.42
C SER A 186 15.18 19.02 8.21
N ASN A 187 16.02 18.57 9.14
CA ASN A 187 16.65 17.24 9.03
C ASN A 187 15.61 16.13 9.22
N LEU A 188 14.66 16.30 10.14
CA LEU A 188 13.58 15.34 10.33
C LEU A 188 12.66 15.29 9.10
N GLU A 189 12.35 16.45 8.50
CA GLU A 189 11.56 16.53 7.26
C GLU A 189 12.24 15.78 6.11
N LYS A 190 13.54 16.00 5.92
CA LYS A 190 14.31 15.29 4.89
C LYS A 190 14.21 13.78 5.08
N ARG A 191 14.46 13.29 6.30
CA ARG A 191 14.34 11.86 6.68
C ARG A 191 12.92 11.34 6.42
N TRP A 192 11.90 12.10 6.81
CA TRP A 192 10.50 11.69 6.62
C TRP A 192 10.14 11.58 5.14
N TYR A 193 10.48 12.57 4.31
CA TYR A 193 10.23 12.50 2.87
C TYR A 193 11.00 11.37 2.20
N GLU A 194 12.23 11.05 2.64
CA GLU A 194 12.97 9.89 2.10
C GLU A 194 12.23 8.60 2.44
N SER A 195 11.86 8.43 3.71
CA SER A 195 11.10 7.28 4.18
C SER A 195 9.76 7.14 3.46
N LEU A 196 9.03 8.24 3.23
CA LEU A 196 7.76 8.24 2.51
C LEU A 196 7.94 7.76 1.06
N PHE A 197 8.95 8.27 0.38
CA PHE A 197 9.29 7.87 -0.99
C PHE A 197 9.63 6.37 -1.07
N ILE A 198 10.45 5.87 -0.15
CA ILE A 198 10.80 4.44 -0.06
C ILE A 198 9.55 3.59 0.14
N ASP A 199 8.67 3.98 1.07
CA ASP A 199 7.44 3.24 1.36
C ASP A 199 6.52 3.17 0.14
N ARG A 200 6.37 4.27 -0.60
CA ARG A 200 5.59 4.29 -1.85
C ARG A 200 6.23 3.41 -2.92
N LEU A 201 7.55 3.45 -3.09
CA LEU A 201 8.26 2.56 -4.01
C LEU A 201 8.11 1.08 -3.65
N LYS A 202 8.10 0.74 -2.36
CA LYS A 202 7.83 -0.64 -1.89
C LYS A 202 6.44 -1.10 -2.29
N ARG A 203 5.40 -0.28 -2.07
CA ARG A 203 4.02 -0.58 -2.49
C ARG A 203 3.92 -0.83 -4.00
N LEU A 204 4.54 0.04 -4.81
CA LEU A 204 4.57 -0.12 -6.27
C LEU A 204 5.33 -1.38 -6.69
N THR A 205 6.44 -1.68 -6.02
CA THR A 205 7.23 -2.88 -6.30
C THR A 205 6.46 -4.14 -5.94
N ALA A 206 5.72 -4.14 -4.83
CA ALA A 206 4.83 -5.23 -4.45
C ALA A 206 3.66 -5.41 -5.44
N LEU A 207 3.17 -4.31 -6.03
CA LEU A 207 2.12 -4.35 -7.05
C LEU A 207 2.65 -4.96 -8.36
N HIS A 208 3.86 -4.58 -8.74
CA HIS A 208 4.50 -5.06 -9.95
C HIS A 208 4.96 -6.51 -9.81
N SER A 209 5.42 -6.94 -8.63
CA SER A 209 5.83 -8.32 -8.39
C SER A 209 4.68 -9.32 -8.54
N ILE A 210 3.43 -8.85 -8.38
CA ILE A 210 2.22 -9.66 -8.64
C ILE A 210 1.68 -9.46 -10.06
N GLY A 211 2.43 -8.77 -10.92
CA GLY A 211 2.09 -8.59 -12.34
C GLY A 211 1.08 -7.48 -12.61
N ILE A 212 0.95 -6.48 -11.74
CA ILE A 212 0.01 -5.37 -11.94
C ILE A 212 0.81 -4.08 -12.14
N THR A 213 0.44 -3.26 -13.13
CA THR A 213 0.89 -1.87 -13.24
C THR A 213 -0.29 -0.97 -12.87
N HIS A 214 -0.11 0.02 -11.99
CA HIS A 214 -1.22 0.85 -11.51
C HIS A 214 -1.85 1.74 -12.61
N GLY A 215 -1.03 2.30 -13.49
CA GLY A 215 -1.50 2.98 -14.72
C GLY A 215 -1.82 4.47 -14.58
N ASP A 216 -2.02 5.00 -13.37
CA ASP A 216 -2.20 6.44 -13.16
C ASP A 216 -1.81 6.93 -11.75
N ILE A 217 -0.60 6.61 -11.32
CA ILE A 217 -0.13 6.94 -9.96
C ILE A 217 -0.19 8.43 -9.64
N LYS A 218 -0.87 8.74 -8.53
CA LYS A 218 -1.05 10.08 -7.96
C LYS A 218 -0.93 10.03 -6.44
N GLU A 219 -0.81 11.19 -5.82
CA GLU A 219 -0.71 11.31 -4.36
C GLU A 219 -1.99 10.83 -3.64
N ASP A 220 -3.16 11.14 -4.18
CA ASP A 220 -4.47 10.72 -3.66
C ASP A 220 -4.74 9.22 -3.79
N HIS A 221 -3.81 8.44 -4.37
CA HIS A 221 -3.85 6.97 -4.38
C HIS A 221 -3.11 6.34 -3.19
N PHE A 222 -2.33 7.13 -2.45
CA PHE A 222 -1.63 6.68 -1.22
C PHE A 222 -2.27 7.24 0.04
N ARG A 223 -2.85 8.44 -0.02
CA ARG A 223 -3.48 9.13 1.11
C ARG A 223 -4.93 9.48 0.83
N LEU A 224 -5.73 9.47 1.89
CA LEU A 224 -7.12 9.89 1.82
C LEU A 224 -7.22 11.43 1.80
N PRO A 225 -8.27 12.00 1.18
CA PRO A 225 -8.49 13.44 1.21
C PRO A 225 -8.52 13.99 2.65
N GLY A 226 -7.72 15.03 2.90
CA GLY A 226 -7.59 15.65 4.23
C GLY A 226 -6.73 14.88 5.23
N ASP A 227 -6.16 13.73 4.85
CA ASP A 227 -5.20 12.99 5.66
C ASP A 227 -3.76 13.34 5.28
N PHE A 228 -2.90 13.47 6.30
CA PHE A 228 -1.48 13.79 6.12
C PHE A 228 -0.63 12.55 5.90
N HIS A 229 -1.05 11.39 6.37
CA HIS A 229 -0.21 10.19 6.33
C HIS A 229 -0.72 9.21 5.27
N ASP A 230 0.20 8.51 4.63
CA ASP A 230 -0.16 7.44 3.70
C ASP A 230 -0.93 6.31 4.42
N THR A 231 -1.78 5.65 3.66
CA THR A 231 -2.52 4.44 4.05
C THR A 231 -1.94 3.24 3.30
N VAL A 232 -2.77 2.57 2.49
CA VAL A 232 -2.38 1.56 1.51
C VAL A 232 -2.46 2.16 0.09
N LEU A 233 -1.91 1.48 -0.91
CA LEU A 233 -2.08 1.88 -2.30
C LEU A 233 -3.46 1.43 -2.79
N PHE A 234 -4.29 2.36 -3.28
CA PHE A 234 -5.65 2.06 -3.74
C PHE A 234 -5.98 2.72 -5.09
N ASP A 235 -7.23 2.52 -5.54
CA ASP A 235 -7.78 2.95 -6.83
C ASP A 235 -7.07 2.34 -8.04
N PHE A 236 -7.46 1.12 -8.42
CA PHE A 236 -6.85 0.40 -9.55
C PHE A 236 -7.68 0.54 -10.83
N SER A 237 -8.48 1.60 -10.95
CA SER A 237 -9.38 1.82 -12.09
C SER A 237 -8.68 1.97 -13.43
N ARG A 238 -7.38 2.30 -13.43
CA ARG A 238 -6.54 2.35 -14.65
C ARG A 238 -5.43 1.30 -14.66
N ALA A 239 -5.53 0.31 -13.78
CA ALA A 239 -4.52 -0.72 -13.65
C ALA A 239 -4.51 -1.68 -14.84
N TYR A 240 -3.32 -2.16 -15.16
CA TYR A 240 -3.11 -3.20 -16.14
C TYR A 240 -2.57 -4.46 -15.44
N THR A 241 -3.26 -5.58 -15.60
CA THR A 241 -2.81 -6.88 -15.08
C THR A 241 -2.15 -7.67 -16.20
N ILE A 242 -0.86 -7.94 -16.04
CA ILE A 242 -0.01 -8.68 -16.98
C ILE A 242 -0.32 -10.17 -16.83
N THR A 243 -0.64 -10.81 -17.95
CA THR A 243 -0.91 -12.27 -18.04
C THR A 243 -0.23 -12.84 -19.28
N SER A 244 -0.14 -14.16 -19.40
CA SER A 244 0.34 -14.83 -20.63
C SER A 244 -0.49 -14.43 -21.85
N GLU A 245 -1.79 -14.26 -21.65
CA GLU A 245 -2.76 -13.87 -22.69
C GLU A 245 -2.75 -12.36 -22.94
N ARG A 246 -2.19 -11.57 -22.00
CA ARG A 246 -2.18 -10.09 -22.04
C ARG A 246 -0.80 -9.58 -21.60
N PRO A 247 0.19 -9.65 -22.50
CA PRO A 247 1.51 -9.12 -22.20
C PRO A 247 1.47 -7.58 -22.21
N TYR A 248 2.19 -6.97 -21.27
CA TYR A 248 2.30 -5.51 -21.20
C TYR A 248 2.95 -4.97 -22.48
N LEU A 249 2.25 -4.08 -23.20
CA LEU A 249 2.75 -3.44 -24.41
C LEU A 249 3.22 -2.01 -24.10
N VAL A 250 4.46 -1.68 -24.45
CA VAL A 250 4.97 -0.30 -24.44
C VAL A 250 5.40 0.08 -25.83
N GLN A 251 4.78 1.13 -26.39
CA GLN A 251 5.04 1.60 -27.76
C GLN A 251 4.92 0.45 -28.77
N GLY A 252 3.86 -0.36 -28.64
CA GLY A 252 3.62 -1.50 -29.52
C GLY A 252 4.43 -2.75 -29.18
N ARG A 253 5.53 -2.69 -28.43
CA ARG A 253 6.39 -3.84 -28.15
C ARG A 253 5.95 -4.60 -26.90
N MET A 254 5.94 -5.93 -26.99
CA MET A 254 5.78 -6.79 -25.81
C MET A 254 6.97 -6.61 -24.87
N ILE A 255 6.68 -6.14 -23.67
CA ILE A 255 7.64 -6.18 -22.57
C ILE A 255 7.58 -7.59 -21.98
N ASP A 256 8.66 -8.35 -22.14
CA ASP A 256 8.87 -9.59 -21.41
C ASP A 256 8.70 -9.29 -19.90
N SER A 257 7.99 -10.18 -19.19
CA SER A 257 7.90 -10.21 -17.74
C SER A 257 9.22 -9.88 -17.01
N ARG A 258 10.38 -10.26 -17.56
CA ARG A 258 11.72 -9.97 -17.01
C ARG A 258 12.16 -8.51 -17.19
N TYR A 259 11.73 -7.84 -18.25
CA TYR A 259 12.01 -6.42 -18.55
C TYR A 259 11.16 -5.45 -17.72
N THR A 260 10.06 -5.93 -17.13
CA THR A 260 9.21 -5.12 -16.23
C THR A 260 10.00 -4.57 -15.05
N SER A 261 10.98 -5.31 -14.53
CA SER A 261 11.75 -4.90 -13.34
C SER A 261 12.52 -3.58 -13.50
N ARG A 262 13.26 -3.40 -14.60
CA ARG A 262 14.13 -2.23 -14.84
C ARG A 262 13.38 -1.05 -15.47
N TRP A 263 12.51 -1.29 -16.44
CA TRP A 263 11.71 -0.22 -17.04
C TRP A 263 10.68 0.31 -16.05
N ALA A 264 10.04 -0.57 -15.27
CA ALA A 264 9.18 -0.13 -14.19
C ALA A 264 9.98 0.49 -13.04
N ALA A 265 11.28 0.21 -12.82
CA ALA A 265 12.15 0.99 -11.92
C ALA A 265 12.25 2.46 -12.33
N TRP A 266 12.57 2.68 -13.60
CA TRP A 266 12.77 4.02 -14.11
C TRP A 266 11.46 4.81 -14.15
N ARG A 267 10.35 4.17 -14.56
CA ARG A 267 9.01 4.77 -14.48
C ARG A 267 8.58 4.99 -13.02
N ARG A 268 8.83 4.03 -12.10
CA ARG A 268 8.59 4.13 -10.64
C ARG A 268 9.21 5.43 -10.09
N ALA A 269 10.47 5.67 -10.42
CA ALA A 269 11.20 6.83 -9.95
C ALA A 269 10.72 8.12 -10.61
N SER A 270 10.53 8.13 -11.94
CA SER A 270 10.11 9.34 -12.64
C SER A 270 8.70 9.80 -12.25
N GLU A 271 7.73 8.88 -12.13
CA GLU A 271 6.37 9.21 -11.68
C GLU A 271 6.37 9.71 -10.22
N MET A 272 7.13 9.07 -9.32
CA MET A 272 7.24 9.52 -7.93
C MET A 272 8.02 10.83 -7.77
N LEU A 273 9.10 11.02 -8.53
CA LEU A 273 9.86 12.26 -8.55
C LEU A 273 9.05 13.40 -9.15
N ASN A 274 8.15 13.15 -10.10
CA ASN A 274 7.23 14.18 -10.60
C ASN A 274 6.16 14.58 -9.56
N LEU A 275 5.80 13.66 -8.65
CA LEU A 275 4.91 13.96 -7.51
C LEU A 275 5.65 14.62 -6.34
N ALA A 276 6.96 14.38 -6.21
CA ALA A 276 7.76 14.91 -5.12
C ALA A 276 7.68 16.46 -5.02
N PRO A 277 7.80 17.26 -6.09
CA PRO A 277 7.65 18.72 -6.04
C PRO A 277 6.31 19.17 -5.47
N SER A 278 5.21 18.50 -5.78
CA SER A 278 3.88 18.88 -5.27
C SER A 278 3.78 18.57 -3.77
N SER A 279 4.18 17.35 -3.37
CA SER A 279 4.14 16.90 -1.97
C SER A 279 5.14 17.63 -1.07
N ILE A 280 6.27 18.09 -1.62
CA ILE A 280 7.31 18.83 -0.89
C ILE A 280 6.98 20.34 -0.82
N LYS A 281 6.31 20.90 -1.84
CA LYS A 281 5.87 22.31 -1.84
C LYS A 281 4.77 22.57 -0.83
N GLU A 282 4.00 21.55 -0.45
CA GLU A 282 3.16 21.64 0.74
C GLU A 282 4.06 21.67 1.97
N ASN A 283 4.29 22.87 2.52
CA ASN A 283 4.86 23.12 3.86
C ASN A 283 4.02 22.47 4.99
N ALA A 284 3.22 21.44 4.70
CA ALA A 284 2.30 20.78 5.60
C ALA A 284 3.03 20.10 6.75
N PHE A 285 4.22 19.52 6.54
CA PHE A 285 5.01 18.93 7.64
C PHE A 285 5.47 20.03 8.61
N LYS A 286 6.21 21.04 8.11
CA LYS A 286 6.60 22.22 8.89
C LYS A 286 5.42 22.92 9.59
N SER A 287 4.31 23.12 8.89
CA SER A 287 3.10 23.76 9.43
C SER A 287 2.40 22.90 10.49
N ARG A 288 2.46 21.57 10.36
CA ARG A 288 1.81 20.64 11.30
C ARG A 288 2.61 20.52 12.59
N TYR A 289 3.94 20.55 12.51
CA TYR A 289 4.81 20.31 13.67
C TYR A 289 5.56 21.55 14.19
N ASP A 290 5.43 22.69 13.52
CA ASP A 290 6.03 23.98 13.91
C ASP A 290 7.55 23.91 14.09
N LEU A 291 8.23 23.40 13.05
CA LEU A 291 9.66 23.02 13.09
C LEU A 291 10.63 24.19 12.95
N ASN A 292 10.24 25.40 13.35
CA ASN A 292 11.10 26.57 13.21
C ASN A 292 12.37 26.52 14.09
N ASP A 293 12.44 25.58 15.06
CA ASP A 293 13.47 25.47 16.10
C ASP A 293 14.04 24.04 16.28
N GLU A 294 14.15 23.24 15.22
CA GLU A 294 14.60 21.83 15.35
C GLU A 294 16.00 21.67 15.98
N ASP A 295 16.93 22.61 15.75
CA ASP A 295 18.29 22.52 16.27
C ASP A 295 18.39 22.78 17.78
N SER A 296 17.40 23.44 18.39
CA SER A 296 17.34 23.70 19.83
C SER A 296 16.52 22.64 20.58
N LEU A 297 15.53 22.03 19.92
CA LEU A 297 14.63 21.01 20.49
C LEU A 297 15.20 19.58 20.49
N ALA A 298 16.03 19.22 19.51
CA ALA A 298 16.64 17.90 19.45
C ALA A 298 17.81 17.74 20.46
N LYS A 299 18.39 18.86 20.92
CA LYS A 299 19.57 18.89 21.81
C LYS A 299 19.25 18.97 23.30
N SER A 300 17.98 19.08 23.71
CA SER A 300 17.60 18.97 25.12
C SER A 300 17.61 17.51 25.58
N SER A 301 18.84 17.05 25.82
CA SER A 301 19.29 16.18 26.91
C SER A 301 18.35 15.09 27.43
N SER A 302 18.77 13.84 27.26
CA SER A 302 18.52 12.73 28.19
C SER A 302 17.09 12.55 28.71
N ALA A 303 16.08 12.82 27.88
CA ALA A 303 14.74 12.37 28.19
C ALA A 303 14.80 10.84 28.30
N GLU A 304 14.46 10.34 29.49
CA GLU A 304 14.37 8.90 29.75
C GLU A 304 13.57 8.26 28.62
N ARG A 305 14.23 7.41 27.84
CA ARG A 305 13.62 6.78 26.67
C ARG A 305 12.49 5.89 27.17
N GLU A 306 11.31 6.02 26.57
CA GLU A 306 10.11 5.29 26.97
C GLU A 306 9.88 4.11 26.03
N LEU A 307 9.39 2.98 26.56
CA LEU A 307 8.85 1.92 25.71
C LEU A 307 7.65 2.45 24.95
N ILE A 308 7.64 2.34 23.63
CA ILE A 308 6.46 2.62 22.82
C ILE A 308 5.82 1.30 22.43
N ALA A 309 4.54 1.16 22.73
CA ALA A 309 3.76 -0.04 22.47
C ALA A 309 2.57 0.28 21.55
N MET A 310 2.37 -0.57 20.55
CA MET A 310 1.53 -0.23 19.40
C MET A 310 0.77 -1.48 18.96
N ARG A 311 -0.53 -1.36 18.81
CA ARG A 311 -1.37 -2.40 18.22
C ARG A 311 -1.50 -2.15 16.73
N VAL A 312 -1.04 -3.10 15.93
CA VAL A 312 -1.05 -3.05 14.48
C VAL A 312 -2.20 -3.92 13.98
N TYR A 313 -3.11 -3.31 13.21
CA TYR A 313 -4.34 -3.99 12.77
C TYR A 313 -4.17 -4.69 11.43
N ARG A 314 -3.28 -4.19 10.57
CA ARG A 314 -2.89 -4.85 9.34
C ARG A 314 -1.74 -5.80 9.59
N VAL A 315 -1.69 -6.88 8.81
CA VAL A 315 -0.49 -7.72 8.73
C VAL A 315 0.67 -6.84 8.25
N PRO A 316 1.81 -6.79 8.96
CA PRO A 316 2.97 -6.07 8.45
C PRO A 316 3.51 -6.78 7.21
N ALA A 317 4.00 -6.02 6.24
CA ALA A 317 4.63 -6.61 5.05
C ALA A 317 5.90 -7.39 5.42
N GLU A 318 6.63 -6.89 6.41
CA GLU A 318 7.87 -7.46 6.96
C GLU A 318 7.90 -7.24 8.48
N PHE A 319 8.41 -8.21 9.25
CA PHE A 319 8.71 -8.04 10.67
C PHE A 319 10.05 -7.33 10.86
N ALA A 320 10.13 -6.08 10.41
CA ALA A 320 11.37 -5.29 10.39
C ALA A 320 11.24 -4.01 11.22
N PHE A 321 12.34 -3.28 11.39
CA PHE A 321 12.31 -1.96 12.00
C PHE A 321 11.45 -1.01 11.16
N PRO A 322 10.51 -0.24 11.76
CA PRO A 322 9.55 0.53 10.98
C PRO A 322 10.19 1.78 10.36
N SER A 323 9.71 2.15 9.18
CA SER A 323 10.06 3.39 8.50
C SER A 323 9.50 4.59 9.27
N LEU A 324 10.20 5.74 9.22
CA LEU A 324 9.74 6.97 9.88
C LEU A 324 8.35 7.41 9.38
N ALA A 325 8.10 7.34 8.08
CA ALA A 325 6.82 7.75 7.48
C ALA A 325 5.65 6.88 7.93
N SER A 326 5.86 5.57 8.09
CA SER A 326 4.79 4.66 8.51
C SER A 326 4.55 4.66 10.02
N ILE A 327 5.57 4.95 10.83
CA ILE A 327 5.46 4.95 12.30
C ILE A 327 4.96 6.27 12.88
N LEU A 328 5.23 7.40 12.22
CA LEU A 328 4.85 8.73 12.67
C LEU A 328 3.37 8.89 13.08
N PRO A 329 2.35 8.42 12.31
CA PRO A 329 0.96 8.55 12.73
C PRO A 329 0.64 7.84 14.05
N PHE A 330 1.36 6.77 14.36
CA PHE A 330 1.18 6.06 15.62
C PHE A 330 1.91 6.75 16.77
N LEU A 331 3.08 7.36 16.51
CA LEU A 331 3.76 8.23 17.48
C LEU A 331 2.89 9.45 17.80
N GLU A 332 2.20 10.04 16.82
CA GLU A 332 1.21 11.09 17.04
C GLU A 332 0.13 10.63 18.02
N GLU A 333 -0.46 9.44 17.82
CA GLU A 333 -1.47 8.90 18.75
C GLU A 333 -0.87 8.64 20.15
N ALA A 334 0.34 8.09 20.23
CA ALA A 334 1.05 7.87 21.49
C ALA A 334 1.42 9.18 22.22
N SER A 335 1.58 10.29 21.48
CA SER A 335 1.90 11.61 22.02
C SER A 335 0.70 12.34 22.63
N THR A 336 -0.50 11.75 22.59
CA THR A 336 -1.71 12.37 23.14
C THR A 336 -1.50 12.75 24.62
N GLY A 337 -1.59 14.05 24.93
CA GLY A 337 -1.35 14.60 26.27
C GLY A 337 0.10 14.94 26.58
N LYS A 338 1.03 14.77 25.63
CA LYS A 338 2.44 15.15 25.74
C LYS A 338 2.75 16.43 24.96
N LEU A 339 3.90 17.04 25.25
CA LEU A 339 4.40 18.19 24.49
C LEU A 339 4.78 17.77 23.06
N ARG A 340 4.62 18.67 22.09
CA ARG A 340 5.02 18.42 20.69
C ARG A 340 6.50 18.05 20.54
N THR A 341 7.32 18.63 21.40
CA THR A 341 8.76 18.36 21.49
C THR A 341 9.06 16.90 21.78
N TRP A 342 8.16 16.20 22.50
CA TRP A 342 8.25 14.75 22.70
C TRP A 342 8.13 14.00 21.38
N LEU A 343 7.14 14.32 20.54
CA LEU A 343 6.95 13.66 19.25
C LEU A 343 8.17 13.86 18.34
N ILE A 344 8.67 15.10 18.26
CA ILE A 344 9.85 15.44 17.45
C ILE A 344 11.09 14.70 17.97
N SER A 345 11.32 14.72 19.29
CA SER A 345 12.44 14.01 19.91
C SER A 345 12.38 12.50 19.65
N MET A 346 11.20 11.90 19.79
CA MET A 346 10.96 10.48 19.53
C MET A 346 11.18 10.11 18.07
N ALA A 347 10.62 10.89 17.14
CA ALA A 347 10.78 10.67 15.71
C ALA A 347 12.25 10.85 15.27
N GLY A 348 12.97 11.80 15.87
CA GLY A 348 14.38 12.06 15.62
C GLY A 348 15.35 11.03 16.24
N SER A 349 14.89 10.23 17.21
CA SER A 349 15.72 9.27 17.96
C SER A 349 15.31 7.82 17.77
N LEU A 350 14.59 7.48 16.68
CA LEU A 350 14.20 6.11 16.39
C LEU A 350 15.40 5.14 16.33
N GLU A 351 16.59 5.63 15.95
CA GLU A 351 17.84 4.87 15.94
C GLU A 351 18.26 4.37 17.33
N ASP A 352 17.78 4.97 18.41
CA ASP A 352 18.04 4.51 19.78
C ASP A 352 17.16 3.32 20.19
N TYR A 353 16.29 2.84 19.31
CA TYR A 353 15.33 1.77 19.59
C TYR A 353 15.67 0.47 18.85
N VAL A 354 15.03 -0.60 19.30
CA VAL A 354 14.88 -1.88 18.60
C VAL A 354 13.39 -2.19 18.49
N ALA A 355 12.97 -2.70 17.34
CA ALA A 355 11.60 -3.10 17.08
C ALA A 355 11.39 -4.54 17.53
N LEU A 356 10.48 -4.77 18.47
CA LEU A 356 10.00 -6.10 18.85
C LEU A 356 8.58 -6.27 18.32
N TRP A 357 8.41 -7.24 17.44
CA TRP A 357 7.14 -7.67 16.89
C TRP A 357 6.62 -8.88 17.65
N ILE A 358 5.33 -8.83 17.99
CA ILE A 358 4.63 -9.98 18.56
C ILE A 358 3.36 -10.23 17.76
N LYS A 359 3.19 -11.46 17.26
CA LYS A 359 1.93 -11.95 16.73
C LYS A 359 1.30 -12.88 17.75
N SER A 360 0.14 -12.49 18.29
CA SER A 360 -0.63 -13.31 19.22
C SER A 360 -1.59 -14.24 18.47
N HIS A 361 -1.51 -15.54 18.75
CA HIS A 361 -2.37 -16.59 18.19
C HIS A 361 -3.52 -16.94 19.14
N GLY A 362 -4.62 -16.20 19.07
CA GLY A 362 -5.89 -16.57 19.72
C GLY A 362 -5.77 -17.01 21.18
N SER A 363 -6.66 -17.89 21.63
CA SER A 363 -6.72 -18.41 22.99
C SER A 363 -5.66 -19.48 23.32
N GLY A 364 -4.75 -19.78 22.39
CA GLY A 364 -3.80 -20.90 22.48
C GLY A 364 -2.43 -20.55 23.09
N GLY A 365 -2.19 -19.28 23.46
CA GLY A 365 -0.96 -18.87 24.14
C GLY A 365 0.33 -18.96 23.30
N SER A 366 0.26 -19.26 22.00
CA SER A 366 1.44 -19.25 21.13
C SER A 366 1.70 -17.85 20.56
N TYR A 367 2.98 -17.49 20.48
CA TYR A 367 3.42 -16.18 19.99
C TYR A 367 4.56 -16.34 18.98
N LEU A 368 4.45 -15.66 17.84
CA LEU A 368 5.62 -15.37 17.02
C LEU A 368 6.25 -14.10 17.57
N ILE A 369 7.53 -14.18 17.93
CA ILE A 369 8.31 -13.02 18.37
C ILE A 369 9.42 -12.78 17.36
N ALA A 370 9.53 -11.55 16.87
CA ALA A 370 10.61 -11.15 15.98
C ALA A 370 11.21 -9.84 16.48
N MET A 371 12.54 -9.77 16.56
CA MET A 371 13.25 -8.56 16.97
C MET A 371 14.04 -8.04 15.78
N ALA A 372 13.89 -6.76 15.45
CA ALA A 372 14.53 -6.13 14.31
C ALA A 372 15.24 -4.85 14.73
N SER A 373 16.51 -4.72 14.34
CA SER A 373 17.29 -3.49 14.49
C SER A 373 17.10 -2.58 13.28
N GLU A 374 17.44 -1.31 13.43
CA GLU A 374 17.43 -0.37 12.31
C GLU A 374 18.45 -0.74 11.21
N SER A 375 19.55 -1.44 11.57
CA SER A 375 20.53 -1.93 10.59
C SER A 375 19.97 -3.02 9.67
N GLY A 376 18.76 -3.54 9.95
CA GLY A 376 18.07 -4.53 9.15
C GLY A 376 18.28 -5.97 9.64
N GLU A 377 19.03 -6.18 10.73
CA GLU A 377 19.15 -7.50 11.34
C GLU A 377 17.83 -7.87 12.01
N THR A 378 17.29 -9.05 11.67
CA THR A 378 16.05 -9.57 12.25
C THR A 378 16.28 -10.96 12.82
N THR A 379 15.95 -11.13 14.10
CA THR A 379 16.04 -12.40 14.83
C THR A 379 14.64 -12.90 15.18
N PHE A 380 14.33 -14.13 14.79
CA PHE A 380 13.06 -14.78 15.12
C PHE A 380 13.23 -15.67 16.35
N TYR A 381 12.33 -15.51 17.30
CA TYR A 381 12.22 -16.34 18.49
C TYR A 381 10.89 -17.09 18.39
N ASP A 382 10.94 -18.37 18.01
CA ASP A 382 9.75 -19.19 17.85
C ASP A 382 9.41 -19.91 19.15
N SER A 383 8.18 -19.72 19.64
CA SER A 383 7.62 -20.50 20.74
C SER A 383 6.80 -21.66 20.15
N SER A 384 7.50 -22.72 19.72
CA SER A 384 7.01 -24.03 19.24
C SER A 384 6.85 -24.21 17.71
N PRO A 385 7.44 -25.27 17.11
CA PRO A 385 7.44 -25.56 15.67
C PRO A 385 6.14 -26.22 15.18
N GLY A 386 4.98 -25.75 15.62
CA GLY A 386 3.68 -26.22 15.14
C GLY A 386 3.16 -25.29 14.03
N THR A 387 3.21 -25.74 12.77
CA THR A 387 2.74 -25.02 11.56
C THR A 387 1.56 -24.07 11.84
N VAL A 388 1.87 -22.79 11.99
CA VAL A 388 0.92 -21.73 12.27
C VAL A 388 0.11 -21.45 11.02
N LYS A 389 -0.99 -22.20 10.85
CA LYS A 389 -1.89 -22.09 9.69
C LYS A 389 -3.01 -21.05 9.84
N THR A 390 -3.18 -20.42 11.01
CA THR A 390 -4.31 -19.50 11.22
C THR A 390 -3.99 -18.07 10.82
N GLU A 391 -4.86 -17.51 9.97
CA GLU A 391 -4.77 -16.17 9.40
C GLU A 391 -5.18 -15.07 10.38
N SER A 392 -5.93 -15.43 11.43
CA SER A 392 -6.36 -14.54 12.49
C SER A 392 -5.28 -14.39 13.56
N GLY A 393 -4.81 -13.15 13.79
CA GLY A 393 -3.91 -12.82 14.88
C GLY A 393 -3.86 -11.31 15.12
N LYS A 394 -3.54 -10.90 16.35
CA LYS A 394 -3.27 -9.49 16.67
C LYS A 394 -1.76 -9.26 16.56
N TYR A 395 -1.39 -8.19 15.88
CA TYR A 395 0.00 -7.77 15.75
C TYR A 395 0.28 -6.65 16.74
N TYR A 396 1.42 -6.74 17.40
CA TYR A 396 1.93 -5.72 18.29
C TYR A 396 3.34 -5.37 17.87
N LEU A 397 3.64 -4.08 17.88
CA LEU A 397 4.98 -3.54 17.69
C LEU A 397 5.36 -2.80 18.95
N PHE A 398 6.54 -3.11 19.46
CA PHE A 398 7.18 -2.41 20.57
C PHE A 398 8.47 -1.77 20.08
N LEU A 399 8.64 -0.48 20.30
CA LEU A 399 9.93 0.17 20.18
C LEU A 399 10.54 0.22 21.57
N ILE A 400 11.54 -0.64 21.77
CA ILE A 400 12.25 -0.80 23.03
C ILE A 400 13.53 0.02 22.96
N PRO A 401 13.80 0.92 23.92
CA PRO A 401 15.08 1.61 23.98
C PRO A 401 16.24 0.61 24.03
N ARG A 402 17.29 0.81 23.23
CA ARG A 402 18.47 -0.07 23.22
C ARG A 402 19.11 -0.19 24.60
N SER A 403 19.10 0.90 25.36
CA SER A 403 19.60 0.94 26.75
C SER A 403 18.82 0.03 27.71
N TRP A 404 17.63 -0.44 27.32
CA TRP A 404 16.84 -1.39 28.12
C TRP A 404 17.16 -2.85 27.77
N LEU A 405 17.82 -3.13 26.63
CA LEU A 405 18.07 -4.50 26.17
C LEU A 405 18.97 -5.29 27.11
N GLU A 406 19.95 -4.65 27.76
CA GLU A 406 20.80 -5.32 28.76
C GLU A 406 20.02 -5.81 29.98
N MET A 407 18.92 -5.13 30.31
CA MET A 407 18.00 -5.52 31.39
C MET A 407 16.99 -6.57 30.92
N LEU A 408 16.71 -6.58 29.62
CA LEU A 408 15.87 -7.57 28.97
C LEU A 408 16.71 -8.79 28.62
N LYS A 409 16.98 -9.64 29.62
CA LYS A 409 17.03 -11.07 29.32
C LYS A 409 15.68 -11.36 28.69
N VAL A 410 15.62 -11.51 27.36
CA VAL A 410 14.40 -11.63 26.55
C VAL A 410 13.64 -12.88 27.00
N SER A 411 12.95 -12.77 28.12
CA SER A 411 12.11 -13.82 28.66
C SER A 411 10.75 -13.66 28.03
N GLU A 412 10.15 -14.80 27.72
CA GLU A 412 8.73 -14.93 27.38
C GLU A 412 7.82 -14.20 28.40
N GLU A 413 8.31 -14.04 29.63
CA GLU A 413 7.68 -13.31 30.73
C GLU A 413 7.55 -11.80 30.49
N PHE A 414 8.56 -11.15 29.90
CA PHE A 414 8.49 -9.71 29.58
C PHE A 414 7.42 -9.43 28.51
N ALA A 415 7.42 -10.23 27.44
CA ALA A 415 6.41 -10.17 26.39
C ALA A 415 4.99 -10.40 26.96
N THR A 416 4.84 -11.40 27.83
CA THR A 416 3.56 -11.71 28.49
C THR A 416 3.09 -10.57 29.40
N ARG A 417 3.98 -9.99 30.23
CA ARG A 417 3.66 -8.87 31.13
C ARG A 417 3.23 -7.60 30.38
N ILE A 418 3.86 -7.30 29.25
CA ILE A 418 3.47 -6.14 28.44
C ILE A 418 2.11 -6.38 27.74
N LEU A 419 1.86 -7.58 27.23
CA LEU A 419 0.57 -7.90 26.59
C LEU A 419 -0.60 -7.84 27.58
N MET A 420 -0.36 -8.14 28.85
CA MET A 420 -1.36 -8.10 29.92
C MET A 420 -1.71 -6.68 30.38
N THR A 421 -0.84 -5.68 30.18
CA THR A 421 -0.94 -4.43 30.93
C THR A 421 -1.98 -3.43 30.42
N ARG A 422 -2.41 -3.41 29.14
CA ARG A 422 -3.49 -2.48 28.68
C ARG A 422 -4.26 -2.97 27.45
N SER A 423 -5.44 -3.56 27.66
CA SER A 423 -6.26 -4.18 26.61
C SER A 423 -7.08 -3.22 25.70
N GLY A 424 -6.96 -1.90 25.83
CA GLY A 424 -7.85 -0.93 25.15
C GLY A 424 -7.23 0.13 24.23
N LYS A 425 -5.93 0.48 24.38
CA LYS A 425 -5.30 1.57 23.59
C LYS A 425 -4.65 1.05 22.30
N ARG A 426 -4.58 1.91 21.27
CA ARG A 426 -3.94 1.57 19.96
C ARG A 426 -2.45 1.87 19.91
N ALA A 427 -2.01 2.95 20.57
CA ALA A 427 -0.61 3.23 20.83
C ALA A 427 -0.50 3.87 22.22
N TRP A 428 0.56 3.54 22.96
CA TRP A 428 0.83 4.10 24.29
C TRP A 428 2.30 3.98 24.63
N THR A 429 2.70 4.66 25.71
CA THR A 429 4.05 4.56 26.23
C THR A 429 4.05 4.00 27.65
N VAL A 430 5.18 3.41 28.04
CA VAL A 430 5.42 2.87 29.38
C VAL A 430 6.78 3.38 29.86
N ASN A 431 6.81 3.99 31.04
CA ASN A 431 8.05 4.42 31.68
C ASN A 431 8.81 3.21 32.25
N ARG A 432 10.11 3.40 32.50
CA ARG A 432 11.00 2.33 32.96
C ARG A 432 10.52 1.70 34.27
N GLU A 433 10.18 2.51 35.28
CA GLU A 433 9.72 2.03 36.59
C GLU A 433 8.45 1.16 36.50
N ALA A 434 7.52 1.53 35.61
CA ALA A 434 6.29 0.77 35.41
C ALA A 434 6.48 -0.54 34.60
N SER A 435 7.64 -0.71 33.95
CA SER A 435 7.94 -1.89 33.11
C SER A 435 8.69 -2.99 33.88
N PHE A 436 9.40 -2.62 34.96
CA PHE A 436 10.29 -3.52 35.70
C PHE A 436 10.01 -3.58 37.22
N GLY A 437 9.10 -2.75 37.74
CA GLY A 437 8.69 -2.74 39.15
C GLY A 437 7.53 -3.67 39.49
#